data_AF-A0A7Y4JV94-F1
#
_entry.id   AF-A0A7Y4JV94-F1
#
_cell.length_a   1.000
_cell.length_b   1.000
_cell.length_c   1.000
_cell.angle_alpha   90.00
_cell.angle_beta   90.00
_cell.angle_gamma   90.00
#
_symmetry.space_group_name_H-M   'P 1'
#
loop_
_entity.id
_entity.type
_entity.pdbx_description
1 polymer ?
#
loop_
_entity_poly.entity_id
_entity_poly.type
_entity_poly.pdbx_seq_one_letter_code
_entity_poly.pdbx_strand_id
1 'polypeptide(L)'
;MLRASPSPLLLAGLGCLLTLGACSRPVTPPPPRVLGAHADADSPRVVGAALVRDGDSREELLRRHPRVEPDAALKDTLLAVLADSGQRLRWSAAPVEDLACDNGAVRFRIQVRVPPSCSERVCPVLAFYTTGCPRPGYHWRPEFFLRAGFIYAEPAVRGTRCSEDWARADDGPLRVEAATDLEAASRCLRQRFTREGVVPKLGILGWSYGGNQTLVGMTRFAGSYDAGFALAAKTDLASFLAQTSPELRRARAAEYGDPEKDAERLRAISPVTWVDRVEAPIALMLGARDPKVSLSDADVFVRSLRARGQDASLMIVPEHAHLTERPEEVAFEHAHLLQFFTARFGVPLRVETRP
;
A
#
# COMPACT_ATOMS: atom_id res chain seq x y z
N MET A 1 59.44 78.66 14.31
CA MET A 1 59.95 78.44 12.94
C MET A 1 58.87 77.64 12.19
N LEU A 2 57.89 78.30 11.57
CA LEU A 2 57.86 78.80 10.18
C LEU A 2 57.78 77.69 9.12
N ARG A 3 56.59 77.58 8.49
CA ARG A 3 56.29 77.36 7.04
C ARG A 3 56.75 76.02 6.41
N ALA A 4 56.10 75.40 5.41
CA ALA A 4 55.00 75.72 4.52
C ALA A 4 54.47 74.43 3.83
N SER A 5 53.25 74.51 3.28
CA SER A 5 52.58 73.64 2.29
C SER A 5 53.29 73.67 0.90
N PRO A 6 52.78 73.14 -0.25
CA PRO A 6 51.62 72.27 -0.57
C PRO A 6 51.92 71.12 -1.61
N SER A 7 50.88 70.39 -2.06
CA SER A 7 50.82 69.34 -3.12
C SER A 7 51.21 69.84 -4.55
N PRO A 8 51.29 69.03 -5.65
CA PRO A 8 50.18 68.23 -6.26
C PRO A 8 50.55 66.97 -7.13
N LEU A 9 49.51 66.41 -7.79
CA LEU A 9 49.43 65.51 -8.98
C LEU A 9 49.46 63.98 -8.75
N LEU A 10 48.30 63.28 -8.81
CA LEU A 10 47.58 62.71 -9.98
C LEU A 10 48.31 61.55 -10.69
N LEU A 11 47.79 60.32 -10.50
CA LEU A 11 47.44 59.43 -11.62
C LEU A 11 46.43 58.36 -11.17
N ALA A 12 45.58 57.98 -12.11
CA ALA A 12 44.30 57.29 -11.96
C ALA A 12 44.41 55.77 -11.73
N GLY A 13 43.41 55.21 -11.06
CA GLY A 13 43.17 53.77 -10.96
C GLY A 13 41.70 53.51 -10.61
N LEU A 14 40.96 52.96 -11.58
CA LEU A 14 39.54 52.58 -11.50
C LEU A 14 39.24 51.66 -10.31
N GLY A 15 38.14 51.93 -9.60
CA GLY A 15 37.57 51.03 -8.60
C GLY A 15 36.16 51.45 -8.21
N CYS A 16 35.18 50.93 -8.94
CA CYS A 16 33.75 51.19 -8.74
C CYS A 16 33.25 50.51 -7.45
N LEU A 17 32.70 51.25 -6.49
CA LEU A 17 31.87 50.70 -5.41
C LEU A 17 30.80 51.71 -5.01
N LEU A 18 29.57 51.43 -5.44
CA LEU A 18 28.34 52.11 -5.03
C LEU A 18 27.92 51.60 -3.65
N THR A 19 27.77 52.52 -2.70
CA THR A 19 27.15 52.31 -1.39
C THR A 19 25.62 52.49 -1.49
N LEU A 20 24.86 51.43 -1.21
CA LEU A 20 23.45 51.53 -0.85
C LEU A 20 23.29 51.06 0.60
N GLY A 21 22.84 51.99 1.46
CA GLY A 21 22.42 51.69 2.82
C GLY A 21 21.15 50.84 2.81
N ALA A 22 21.22 49.67 3.45
CA ALA A 22 20.08 48.79 3.69
C ALA A 22 19.70 48.85 5.17
N CYS A 23 18.43 49.14 5.43
CA CYS A 23 17.80 48.92 6.73
C CYS A 23 17.93 47.45 7.13
N SER A 24 18.61 47.18 8.25
CA SER A 24 18.73 45.85 8.85
C SER A 24 17.38 45.42 9.42
N ARG A 25 16.58 44.67 8.65
CA ARG A 25 15.55 43.80 9.24
C ARG A 25 16.28 42.65 9.95
N PRO A 26 15.80 42.19 11.13
CA PRO A 26 16.32 40.97 11.71
C PRO A 26 16.13 39.85 10.68
N VAL A 27 17.25 39.32 10.19
CA VAL A 27 17.26 38.11 9.36
C VAL A 27 16.89 37.00 10.31
N THR A 28 15.61 36.63 10.34
CA THR A 28 15.22 35.31 10.82
C THR A 28 16.09 34.31 10.08
N PRO A 29 16.76 33.37 10.77
CA PRO A 29 17.46 32.31 10.06
C PRO A 29 16.44 31.67 9.11
N PRO A 30 16.81 31.41 7.85
CA PRO A 30 15.90 30.68 6.97
C PRO A 30 15.45 29.43 7.72
N PRO A 31 14.17 29.04 7.63
CA PRO A 31 13.73 27.77 8.22
C PRO A 31 14.72 26.69 7.78
N PRO A 32 15.11 25.77 8.68
CA PRO A 32 16.19 24.82 8.42
C PRO A 32 15.96 24.19 7.05
N ARG A 33 16.97 24.37 6.19
CA ARG A 33 16.92 23.92 4.80
C ARG A 33 16.64 22.42 4.80
N VAL A 34 15.55 22.04 4.13
CA VAL A 34 15.27 20.68 3.69
C VAL A 34 16.50 20.17 2.95
N LEU A 35 17.28 19.30 3.59
CA LEU A 35 18.23 18.45 2.90
C LEU A 35 17.52 17.11 2.68
N GLY A 36 16.62 17.11 1.70
CA GLY A 36 16.25 15.88 1.02
C GLY A 36 17.50 15.26 0.40
N ALA A 37 17.39 14.06 -0.16
CA ALA A 37 18.34 13.69 -1.19
C ALA A 37 18.16 14.67 -2.37
N HIS A 38 18.90 15.79 -2.32
CA HIS A 38 19.10 16.84 -3.31
C HIS A 38 17.85 17.48 -3.94
N ALA A 39 18.08 18.61 -4.62
CA ALA A 39 17.06 19.43 -5.29
C ALA A 39 16.38 18.73 -6.48
N ASP A 40 16.66 17.44 -6.67
CA ASP A 40 16.63 16.76 -7.96
C ASP A 40 16.72 15.24 -7.68
N ALA A 41 15.63 14.62 -7.20
CA ALA A 41 15.46 13.16 -7.19
C ALA A 41 15.23 12.65 -8.62
N ASP A 42 16.17 13.01 -9.49
CA ASP A 42 16.01 13.64 -10.80
C ASP A 42 14.87 13.15 -11.72
N SER A 43 14.18 14.13 -12.31
CA SER A 43 13.52 14.01 -13.61
C SER A 43 14.33 13.12 -14.58
N PRO A 44 13.75 12.21 -15.39
CA PRO A 44 12.35 11.88 -15.59
C PRO A 44 11.97 10.55 -14.90
N ARG A 45 11.17 10.70 -13.84
CA ARG A 45 10.10 9.78 -13.37
C ARG A 45 10.43 8.69 -12.30
N VAL A 46 11.34 8.98 -11.36
CA VAL A 46 11.53 8.36 -10.00
C VAL A 46 11.98 6.89 -9.93
N VAL A 47 13.11 6.63 -9.25
CA VAL A 47 13.55 5.30 -8.79
C VAL A 47 14.14 5.38 -7.37
N GLY A 48 13.59 4.62 -6.41
CA GLY A 48 14.27 4.18 -5.19
C GLY A 48 14.03 4.95 -3.88
N ALA A 49 14.38 4.26 -2.77
CA ALA A 49 13.95 4.45 -1.38
C ALA A 49 13.89 5.88 -0.83
N ALA A 50 12.73 6.26 -0.28
CA ALA A 50 12.51 7.54 0.38
C ALA A 50 12.61 7.37 1.89
N LEU A 51 13.77 7.64 2.47
CA LEU A 51 13.84 7.91 3.91
C LEU A 51 13.23 9.29 4.17
N VAL A 52 12.00 9.33 4.70
CA VAL A 52 11.38 10.60 5.08
C VAL A 52 12.05 11.10 6.36
N ARG A 53 12.95 12.07 6.22
CA ARG A 53 13.49 12.88 7.32
C ARG A 53 12.85 14.26 7.25
N ASP A 54 12.45 14.79 8.41
CA ASP A 54 11.75 16.07 8.54
C ASP A 54 10.41 16.14 7.75
N GLY A 55 9.65 15.04 7.79
CA GLY A 55 8.32 14.95 7.19
C GLY A 55 7.26 15.69 8.00
N ASP A 56 6.08 15.82 7.38
CA ASP A 56 4.89 16.37 8.03
C ASP A 56 4.66 15.75 9.41
N SER A 57 4.19 16.56 10.35
CA SER A 57 3.80 16.07 11.65
C SER A 57 2.64 15.08 11.53
N ARG A 58 2.43 14.29 12.58
CA ARG A 58 1.28 13.38 12.65
C ARG A 58 -0.04 14.13 12.47
N GLU A 59 -0.17 15.32 13.04
CA GLU A 59 -1.35 16.18 12.89
C GLU A 59 -1.54 16.66 11.45
N GLU A 60 -0.45 17.01 10.76
CA GLU A 60 -0.49 17.40 9.35
C GLU A 60 -0.92 16.25 8.45
N LEU A 61 -0.40 15.04 8.69
CA LEU A 61 -0.80 13.83 7.98
C LEU A 61 -2.27 13.48 8.22
N LEU A 62 -2.74 13.57 9.46
CA LEU A 62 -4.15 13.36 9.83
C LEU A 62 -5.08 14.38 9.18
N ARG A 63 -4.64 15.64 9.05
CA ARG A 63 -5.41 16.68 8.35
C ARG A 63 -5.47 16.44 6.85
N ARG A 64 -4.37 15.94 6.25
CA ARG A 64 -4.30 15.67 4.80
C ARG A 64 -5.08 14.42 4.39
N HIS A 65 -5.05 13.39 5.23
CA HIS A 65 -5.66 12.07 4.97
C HIS A 65 -6.63 11.71 6.09
N PRO A 66 -7.70 12.50 6.29
CA PRO A 66 -8.58 12.35 7.43
C PRO A 66 -9.35 11.03 7.38
N ARG A 67 -9.74 10.55 8.57
CA ARG A 67 -10.79 9.54 8.71
C ARG A 67 -12.07 10.05 8.05
N VAL A 68 -12.69 9.20 7.25
CA VAL A 68 -14.04 9.41 6.70
C VAL A 68 -14.92 8.25 7.19
N GLU A 69 -16.16 8.53 7.55
CA GLU A 69 -17.10 7.46 7.90
C GLU A 69 -17.58 6.73 6.63
N PRO A 70 -17.71 5.40 6.67
CA PRO A 70 -18.34 4.66 5.60
C PRO A 70 -19.86 4.86 5.64
N ASP A 71 -20.56 4.29 4.67
CA ASP A 71 -22.03 4.22 4.72
C ASP A 71 -22.49 3.53 6.03
N ALA A 72 -23.32 4.23 6.80
CA ALA A 72 -23.73 3.78 8.12
C ALA A 72 -24.58 2.50 8.06
N ALA A 73 -25.50 2.41 7.10
CA ALA A 73 -26.36 1.24 6.94
C ALA A 73 -25.56 -0.01 6.52
N LEU A 74 -24.55 0.17 5.67
CA LEU A 74 -23.59 -0.88 5.34
C LEU A 74 -22.83 -1.32 6.58
N LYS A 75 -22.26 -0.38 7.35
CA LYS A 75 -21.52 -0.70 8.57
C LYS A 75 -22.37 -1.51 9.55
N ASP A 76 -23.62 -1.09 9.78
CA ASP A 76 -24.57 -1.80 10.64
C ASP A 76 -24.91 -3.20 10.11
N THR A 77 -25.01 -3.34 8.78
CA THR A 77 -25.21 -4.65 8.13
C THR A 77 -24.01 -5.58 8.37
N LEU A 78 -22.78 -5.07 8.27
CA LEU A 78 -21.58 -5.86 8.52
C LEU A 78 -21.45 -6.24 10.00
N LEU A 79 -21.83 -5.35 10.92
CA LEU A 79 -21.93 -5.67 12.35
C LEU A 79 -22.93 -6.80 12.62
N ALA A 80 -24.08 -6.79 11.95
CA ALA A 80 -25.05 -7.88 12.06
C ALA A 80 -24.49 -9.22 11.55
N VAL A 81 -23.71 -9.20 10.46
CA VAL A 81 -23.02 -10.41 9.95
C VAL A 81 -21.98 -10.92 10.95
N LEU A 82 -21.21 -10.05 11.58
CA LEU A 82 -20.26 -10.44 12.64
C LEU A 82 -20.99 -11.04 13.84
N ALA A 83 -22.08 -10.40 14.29
CA ALA A 83 -22.87 -10.83 15.43
C ALA A 83 -23.53 -12.20 15.21
N ASP A 84 -23.93 -12.53 13.97
CA ASP A 84 -24.45 -13.86 13.64
C ASP A 84 -23.40 -14.97 13.85
N SER A 85 -22.11 -14.63 13.75
CA SER A 85 -20.98 -15.55 14.00
C SER A 85 -21.11 -16.88 13.22
N GLY A 86 -21.73 -16.84 12.04
CA GLY A 86 -21.95 -18.01 11.21
C GLY A 86 -22.96 -18.99 11.80
N GLN A 87 -23.98 -18.53 12.51
CA GLN A 87 -25.09 -19.38 12.94
C GLN A 87 -26.10 -19.58 11.81
N ARG A 88 -26.40 -18.51 11.06
CA ARG A 88 -27.33 -18.53 9.92
C ARG A 88 -26.66 -18.06 8.64
N LEU A 89 -25.72 -17.14 8.74
CA LEU A 89 -25.04 -16.50 7.61
C LEU A 89 -23.71 -17.21 7.33
N ARG A 90 -23.73 -18.26 6.51
CA ARG A 90 -22.60 -19.20 6.37
C ARG A 90 -22.16 -19.49 4.93
N TRP A 91 -22.26 -18.55 4.01
CA TRP A 91 -21.83 -18.78 2.62
C TRP A 91 -20.33 -19.12 2.54
N SER A 92 -19.52 -18.57 3.44
CA SER A 92 -18.10 -18.87 3.58
C SER A 92 -17.79 -20.29 4.08
N ALA A 93 -18.78 -20.99 4.63
CA ALA A 93 -18.68 -22.39 5.06
C ALA A 93 -18.97 -23.39 3.92
N ALA A 94 -19.49 -22.92 2.78
CA ALA A 94 -19.74 -23.74 1.61
C ALA A 94 -18.44 -24.38 1.08
N PRO A 95 -18.52 -25.46 0.27
CA PRO A 95 -17.36 -26.08 -0.34
C PRO A 95 -16.46 -25.04 -1.03
N VAL A 96 -15.18 -25.09 -0.69
CA VAL A 96 -14.15 -24.20 -1.24
C VAL A 96 -13.54 -24.90 -2.44
N GLU A 97 -13.51 -24.23 -3.59
CA GLU A 97 -12.73 -24.71 -4.73
C GLU A 97 -11.25 -24.54 -4.42
N ASP A 98 -10.46 -25.58 -4.66
CA ASP A 98 -9.02 -25.56 -4.46
C ASP A 98 -8.33 -25.59 -5.83
N LEU A 99 -8.05 -24.40 -6.35
CA LEU A 99 -7.54 -24.16 -7.70
C LEU A 99 -6.01 -24.30 -7.70
N ALA A 100 -5.46 -25.12 -8.60
CA ALA A 100 -4.02 -25.13 -8.87
C ALA A 100 -3.65 -24.04 -9.88
N CYS A 101 -2.69 -23.21 -9.52
CA CYS A 101 -2.09 -22.22 -10.40
C CYS A 101 -0.58 -22.46 -10.50
N ASP A 102 0.03 -21.98 -11.58
CA ASP A 102 1.44 -22.20 -11.91
C ASP A 102 2.02 -20.89 -12.46
N ASN A 103 3.20 -20.51 -11.97
CA ASN A 103 3.93 -19.33 -12.46
C ASN A 103 5.09 -19.68 -13.40
N GLY A 104 5.25 -20.96 -13.76
CA GLY A 104 6.35 -21.52 -14.55
C GLY A 104 7.47 -22.12 -13.70
N ALA A 105 7.60 -21.70 -12.43
CA ALA A 105 8.62 -22.18 -11.51
C ALA A 105 8.06 -23.09 -10.41
N VAL A 106 6.87 -22.75 -9.89
CA VAL A 106 6.20 -23.47 -8.82
C VAL A 106 4.70 -23.56 -9.09
N ARG A 107 4.08 -24.60 -8.52
CA ARG A 107 2.63 -24.70 -8.39
C ARG A 107 2.20 -24.25 -7.00
N PHE A 108 1.15 -23.46 -6.94
CA PHE A 108 0.53 -23.02 -5.70
C PHE A 108 -0.98 -23.15 -5.79
N ARG A 109 -1.63 -23.10 -4.63
CA ARG A 109 -3.08 -23.30 -4.50
C ARG A 109 -3.77 -21.97 -4.27
N ILE A 110 -4.98 -21.82 -4.79
CA ILE A 110 -5.88 -20.72 -4.47
C ILE A 110 -7.17 -21.31 -3.96
N GLN A 111 -7.52 -20.97 -2.71
CA GLN A 111 -8.83 -21.29 -2.17
C GLN A 111 -9.84 -20.28 -2.68
N VAL A 112 -10.88 -20.74 -3.36
CA VAL A 112 -11.89 -19.87 -3.96
C VAL A 112 -13.27 -20.20 -3.41
N ARG A 113 -13.97 -19.16 -2.96
CA ARG A 113 -15.36 -19.21 -2.56
C ARG A 113 -16.18 -18.43 -3.57
N VAL A 114 -17.18 -19.08 -4.13
CA VAL A 114 -18.08 -18.52 -5.14
C VAL A 114 -19.46 -18.35 -4.49
N PRO A 115 -20.03 -17.14 -4.43
CA PRO A 115 -21.36 -16.97 -3.87
C PRO A 115 -22.41 -17.56 -4.83
N PRO A 116 -23.59 -17.98 -4.34
CA PRO A 116 -24.62 -18.61 -5.17
C PRO A 116 -25.03 -17.77 -6.39
N SER A 117 -25.02 -16.44 -6.26
CA SER A 117 -25.38 -15.53 -7.36
C SER A 117 -24.36 -15.49 -8.51
N CYS A 118 -23.20 -16.15 -8.38
CA CYS A 118 -22.12 -16.15 -9.37
C CYS A 118 -21.91 -17.52 -10.04
N SER A 119 -22.80 -18.48 -9.80
CA SER A 119 -22.76 -19.79 -10.46
C SER A 119 -23.03 -19.72 -11.96
N GLU A 120 -23.84 -18.74 -12.40
CA GLU A 120 -24.36 -18.64 -13.77
C GLU A 120 -24.03 -17.32 -14.49
N ARG A 121 -23.28 -16.41 -13.85
CA ARG A 121 -22.88 -15.13 -14.44
C ARG A 121 -21.44 -14.77 -14.09
N VAL A 122 -20.86 -13.84 -14.85
CA VAL A 122 -19.57 -13.26 -14.51
C VAL A 122 -19.75 -12.31 -13.33
N CYS A 123 -18.94 -12.52 -12.30
CA CYS A 123 -18.89 -11.68 -11.11
C CYS A 123 -17.47 -11.13 -10.90
N PRO A 124 -17.33 -9.97 -10.24
CA PRO A 124 -16.03 -9.50 -9.83
C PRO A 124 -15.37 -10.48 -8.84
N VAL A 125 -14.05 -10.61 -8.96
CA VAL A 125 -13.22 -11.47 -8.13
C VAL A 125 -12.36 -10.58 -7.23
N LEU A 126 -12.22 -10.93 -5.96
CA LEU A 126 -11.30 -10.30 -5.02
C LEU A 126 -10.27 -11.31 -4.56
N ALA A 127 -9.00 -11.04 -4.87
CA ALA A 127 -7.86 -11.81 -4.38
C ALA A 127 -7.35 -11.20 -3.06
N PHE A 128 -7.57 -11.91 -1.96
CA PHE A 128 -7.11 -11.52 -0.62
C PHE A 128 -5.78 -12.20 -0.28
N TYR A 129 -4.76 -11.39 -0.03
CA TYR A 129 -3.42 -11.83 0.37
C TYR A 129 -3.20 -11.63 1.87
N THR A 130 -2.55 -12.60 2.49
CA THR A 130 -2.19 -12.61 3.92
C THR A 130 -0.95 -13.47 4.15
N THR A 131 -0.39 -13.47 5.37
CA THR A 131 0.69 -14.40 5.75
C THR A 131 0.19 -15.80 6.07
N GLY A 132 -1.09 -15.93 6.45
CA GLY A 132 -1.68 -17.21 6.82
C GLY A 132 -1.91 -18.12 5.62
N CYS A 133 -1.83 -19.44 5.83
CA CYS A 133 -2.31 -20.39 4.83
C CYS A 133 -3.84 -20.31 4.76
N PRO A 134 -4.44 -20.23 3.56
CA PRO A 134 -5.89 -20.32 3.39
C PRO A 134 -6.44 -21.61 4.02
N ARG A 135 -7.58 -21.54 4.69
CA ARG A 135 -8.21 -22.70 5.34
C ARG A 135 -9.64 -22.92 4.83
N PRO A 136 -10.03 -24.17 4.54
CA PRO A 136 -11.43 -24.48 4.27
C PRO A 136 -12.25 -24.29 5.56
N GLY A 137 -13.50 -23.88 5.40
CA GLY A 137 -14.44 -23.67 6.51
C GLY A 137 -14.88 -22.21 6.67
N TYR A 138 -15.81 -22.02 7.60
CA TYR A 138 -16.42 -20.73 7.90
C TYR A 138 -15.36 -19.73 8.36
N HIS A 139 -15.42 -18.53 7.79
CA HIS A 139 -14.68 -17.38 8.28
C HIS A 139 -15.50 -16.12 7.96
N TRP A 140 -15.64 -15.22 8.93
CA TRP A 140 -16.46 -14.01 8.79
C TRP A 140 -16.01 -13.08 7.64
N ARG A 141 -14.70 -12.97 7.39
CA ARG A 141 -14.15 -12.09 6.35
C ARG A 141 -14.65 -12.39 4.93
N PRO A 142 -14.47 -13.61 4.38
CA PRO A 142 -15.09 -13.96 3.10
C PRO A 142 -16.60 -13.73 3.09
N GLU A 143 -17.30 -13.93 4.21
CA GLU A 143 -18.77 -13.78 4.30
C GLU A 143 -19.24 -12.40 3.80
N PHE A 144 -18.55 -11.31 4.18
CA PHE A 144 -18.89 -9.96 3.73
C PHE A 144 -18.87 -9.82 2.21
N PHE A 145 -17.81 -10.32 1.57
CA PHE A 145 -17.59 -10.15 0.14
C PHE A 145 -18.47 -11.09 -0.68
N LEU A 146 -18.64 -12.33 -0.23
CA LEU A 146 -19.56 -13.28 -0.85
C LEU A 146 -20.99 -12.74 -0.86
N ARG A 147 -21.45 -12.19 0.27
CA ARG A 147 -22.77 -11.57 0.39
C ARG A 147 -22.90 -10.27 -0.40
N ALA A 148 -21.79 -9.62 -0.71
CA ALA A 148 -21.74 -8.47 -1.62
C ALA A 148 -21.65 -8.86 -3.10
N GLY A 149 -21.69 -10.16 -3.43
CA GLY A 149 -21.68 -10.65 -4.81
C GLY A 149 -20.28 -10.74 -5.45
N PHE A 150 -19.23 -10.75 -4.63
CA PHE A 150 -17.86 -11.00 -5.08
C PHE A 150 -17.50 -12.47 -4.93
N ILE A 151 -16.74 -12.98 -5.90
CA ILE A 151 -15.96 -14.21 -5.71
C ILE A 151 -14.77 -13.86 -4.83
N TYR A 152 -14.52 -14.65 -3.78
CA TYR A 152 -13.44 -14.40 -2.83
C TYR A 152 -12.36 -15.48 -3.00
N ALA A 153 -11.16 -15.05 -3.41
CA ALA A 153 -10.02 -15.90 -3.68
C ALA A 153 -8.91 -15.63 -2.66
N GLU A 154 -8.30 -16.68 -2.13
CA GLU A 154 -7.20 -16.63 -1.16
C GLU A 154 -6.00 -17.42 -1.72
N PRO A 155 -5.07 -16.75 -2.43
CA PRO A 155 -3.89 -17.40 -2.98
C PRO A 155 -2.86 -17.78 -1.91
N ALA A 156 -2.42 -19.03 -1.91
CA ALA A 156 -1.33 -19.55 -1.07
C ALA A 156 0.03 -19.37 -1.75
N VAL A 157 0.37 -18.14 -2.13
CA VAL A 157 1.65 -17.80 -2.78
C VAL A 157 2.85 -18.07 -1.86
N ARG A 158 4.06 -18.15 -2.42
CA ARG A 158 5.30 -18.27 -1.63
C ARG A 158 5.38 -17.16 -0.56
N GLY A 159 5.88 -17.52 0.62
CA GLY A 159 5.87 -16.68 1.83
C GLY A 159 4.64 -16.88 2.73
N THR A 160 3.60 -17.57 2.26
CA THR A 160 2.47 -17.97 3.13
C THR A 160 2.85 -19.14 4.03
N ARG A 161 2.29 -19.16 5.25
CA ARG A 161 2.61 -20.15 6.29
C ARG A 161 1.87 -21.49 6.10
N CYS A 162 1.89 -22.03 4.88
CA CYS A 162 1.33 -23.34 4.55
C CYS A 162 2.27 -24.50 4.93
N SER A 163 3.57 -24.25 4.89
CA SER A 163 4.62 -25.08 5.49
C SER A 163 5.79 -24.18 5.88
N GLU A 164 6.75 -24.71 6.64
CA GLU A 164 7.94 -23.94 7.03
C GLU A 164 8.79 -23.55 5.81
N ASP A 165 8.98 -24.48 4.86
CA ASP A 165 9.74 -24.22 3.64
C ASP A 165 9.00 -23.24 2.72
N TRP A 166 7.67 -23.33 2.62
CA TRP A 166 6.88 -22.41 1.81
C TRP A 166 6.86 -20.99 2.41
N ALA A 167 6.87 -20.89 3.73
CA ALA A 167 6.97 -19.61 4.44
C ALA A 167 8.32 -18.92 4.24
N ARG A 168 9.39 -19.69 4.00
CA ARG A 168 10.74 -19.18 3.69
C ARG A 168 11.00 -19.01 2.19
N ALA A 169 10.06 -19.43 1.34
CA ALA A 169 10.22 -19.41 -0.12
C ALA A 169 10.19 -18.01 -0.75
N ASP A 170 9.98 -16.97 0.05
CA ASP A 170 10.10 -15.57 -0.34
C ASP A 170 11.15 -14.81 0.48
N ASP A 171 12.00 -15.48 1.25
CA ASP A 171 13.01 -14.82 2.09
C ASP A 171 14.12 -14.15 1.24
N GLY A 172 14.46 -12.91 1.59
CA GLY A 172 15.60 -12.18 1.05
C GLY A 172 15.65 -12.17 -0.50
N PRO A 173 16.71 -12.75 -1.13
CA PRO A 173 16.82 -12.85 -2.59
C PRO A 173 15.63 -13.52 -3.30
N LEU A 174 14.95 -14.46 -2.63
CA LEU A 174 13.86 -15.23 -3.24
C LEU A 174 12.62 -14.39 -3.48
N ARG A 175 12.44 -13.29 -2.74
CA ARG A 175 11.24 -12.44 -2.82
C ARG A 175 10.98 -11.88 -4.22
N VAL A 176 12.04 -11.60 -4.98
CA VAL A 176 11.91 -11.05 -6.34
C VAL A 176 11.16 -12.02 -7.24
N GLU A 177 11.52 -13.30 -7.18
CA GLU A 177 10.87 -14.36 -7.95
C GLU A 177 9.56 -14.81 -7.30
N ALA A 178 9.48 -14.89 -5.97
CA ALA A 178 8.24 -15.20 -5.25
C ALA A 178 7.08 -14.25 -5.61
N ALA A 179 7.38 -12.97 -5.83
CA ALA A 179 6.37 -11.98 -6.19
C ALA A 179 5.70 -12.28 -7.55
N THR A 180 6.31 -13.06 -8.46
CA THR A 180 5.67 -13.43 -9.75
C THR A 180 4.44 -14.31 -9.55
N ASP A 181 4.29 -14.93 -8.37
CA ASP A 181 3.08 -15.66 -7.98
C ASP A 181 1.83 -14.75 -8.01
N LEU A 182 1.99 -13.45 -7.73
CA LEU A 182 0.89 -12.47 -7.78
C LEU A 182 0.33 -12.27 -9.19
N GLU A 183 1.21 -12.22 -10.19
CA GLU A 183 0.83 -12.09 -11.59
C GLU A 183 0.24 -13.41 -12.11
N ALA A 184 0.83 -14.55 -11.73
CA ALA A 184 0.29 -15.86 -12.09
C ALA A 184 -1.10 -16.10 -11.48
N ALA A 185 -1.33 -15.68 -10.23
CA ALA A 185 -2.64 -15.75 -9.59
C ALA A 185 -3.69 -14.93 -10.34
N SER A 186 -3.31 -13.74 -10.84
CA SER A 186 -4.23 -12.89 -11.60
C SER A 186 -4.67 -13.55 -12.91
N ARG A 187 -3.71 -14.10 -13.68
CA ARG A 187 -3.99 -14.86 -14.90
C ARG A 187 -4.88 -16.07 -14.63
N CYS A 188 -4.54 -16.85 -13.61
CA CYS A 188 -5.26 -18.05 -13.23
C CYS A 188 -6.72 -17.75 -12.85
N LEU A 189 -6.95 -16.71 -12.03
CA LEU A 189 -8.30 -16.28 -11.63
C LEU A 189 -9.11 -15.73 -12.81
N ARG A 190 -8.50 -14.91 -13.68
CA ARG A 190 -9.17 -14.42 -14.88
C ARG A 190 -9.56 -15.57 -15.82
N GLN A 191 -8.64 -16.50 -16.06
CA GLN A 191 -8.91 -17.67 -16.89
C GLN A 191 -10.05 -18.52 -16.30
N ARG A 192 -10.00 -18.79 -15.00
CA ARG A 192 -11.00 -19.61 -14.30
C ARG A 192 -12.40 -19.03 -14.35
N PHE A 193 -12.53 -17.70 -14.26
CA PHE A 193 -13.82 -17.02 -14.12
C PHE A 193 -14.27 -16.26 -15.37
N THR A 194 -13.52 -16.33 -16.46
CA THR A 194 -14.00 -15.90 -17.77
C THR A 194 -15.13 -16.82 -18.24
N ARG A 195 -16.24 -16.23 -18.67
CA ARG A 195 -17.37 -16.97 -19.24
C ARG A 195 -17.84 -16.28 -20.50
N GLU A 196 -18.08 -17.05 -21.56
CA GLU A 196 -18.61 -16.53 -22.83
C GLU A 196 -17.80 -15.34 -23.38
N GLY A 197 -16.47 -15.36 -23.19
CA GLY A 197 -15.57 -14.29 -23.61
C GLY A 197 -15.56 -13.05 -22.70
N VAL A 198 -16.41 -12.99 -21.68
CA VAL A 198 -16.45 -11.90 -20.70
C VAL A 198 -15.47 -12.20 -19.55
N VAL A 199 -14.42 -11.39 -19.46
CA VAL A 199 -13.40 -11.46 -18.40
C VAL A 199 -13.90 -10.73 -17.15
N PRO A 200 -13.81 -11.31 -15.94
CA PRO A 200 -14.23 -10.64 -14.73
C PRO A 200 -13.31 -9.46 -14.38
N LYS A 201 -13.88 -8.47 -13.67
CA LYS A 201 -13.08 -7.50 -12.92
C LYS A 201 -12.38 -8.19 -11.76
N LEU A 202 -11.08 -7.93 -11.58
CA LEU A 202 -10.26 -8.58 -10.57
C LEU A 202 -9.60 -7.54 -9.65
N GLY A 203 -9.99 -7.53 -8.38
CA GLY A 203 -9.38 -6.70 -7.36
C GLY A 203 -8.35 -7.45 -6.53
N ILE A 204 -7.38 -6.72 -5.98
CA ILE A 204 -6.40 -7.22 -5.02
C ILE A 204 -6.53 -6.47 -3.70
N LEU A 205 -6.49 -7.20 -2.60
CA LEU A 205 -6.47 -6.61 -1.26
C LEU A 205 -5.68 -7.47 -0.29
N GLY A 206 -5.30 -6.87 0.83
CA GLY A 206 -4.59 -7.60 1.88
C GLY A 206 -4.18 -6.71 3.04
N TRP A 207 -3.73 -7.36 4.11
CA TRP A 207 -3.33 -6.71 5.35
C TRP A 207 -1.85 -6.93 5.67
N SER A 208 -1.14 -5.88 6.10
CA SER A 208 0.27 -5.97 6.51
C SER A 208 1.17 -6.51 5.41
N TYR A 209 1.73 -7.71 5.54
CA TYR A 209 2.41 -8.42 4.44
C TYR A 209 1.52 -8.50 3.19
N GLY A 210 0.24 -8.88 3.35
CA GLY A 210 -0.72 -8.91 2.25
C GLY A 210 -1.02 -7.53 1.67
N GLY A 211 -0.94 -6.48 2.49
CA GLY A 211 -1.04 -5.09 2.04
C GLY A 211 0.17 -4.71 1.18
N ASN A 212 1.38 -5.14 1.57
CA ASN A 212 2.56 -4.99 0.74
C ASN A 212 2.44 -5.77 -0.57
N GLN A 213 2.00 -7.05 -0.54
CA GLN A 213 1.74 -7.84 -1.75
C GLN A 213 0.69 -7.18 -2.66
N THR A 214 -0.34 -6.55 -2.07
CA THR A 214 -1.32 -5.75 -2.80
C THR A 214 -0.64 -4.64 -3.59
N LEU A 215 0.22 -3.86 -2.93
CA LEU A 215 0.93 -2.78 -3.60
C LEU A 215 1.96 -3.30 -4.63
N VAL A 216 2.63 -4.42 -4.38
CA VAL A 216 3.53 -5.06 -5.37
C VAL A 216 2.73 -5.49 -6.61
N GLY A 217 1.57 -6.12 -6.44
CA GLY A 217 0.69 -6.51 -7.52
C GLY A 217 0.17 -5.34 -8.35
N MET A 218 -0.13 -4.22 -7.69
CA MET A 218 -0.62 -3.00 -8.37
C MET A 218 0.48 -2.17 -9.04
N THR A 219 1.74 -2.33 -8.64
CA THR A 219 2.88 -1.52 -9.12
C THR A 219 3.79 -2.32 -10.05
N ARG A 220 4.56 -3.26 -9.51
CA ARG A 220 5.52 -4.08 -10.26
C ARG A 220 4.85 -4.90 -11.37
N PHE A 221 3.64 -5.40 -11.10
CA PHE A 221 2.82 -6.20 -12.02
C PHE A 221 1.56 -5.45 -12.49
N ALA A 222 1.69 -4.13 -12.69
CA ALA A 222 0.60 -3.31 -13.21
C ALA A 222 -0.06 -3.92 -14.46
N GLY A 223 -1.39 -3.77 -14.56
CA GLY A 223 -2.23 -4.46 -15.54
C GLY A 223 -2.77 -5.81 -15.07
N SER A 224 -2.19 -6.43 -14.03
CA SER A 224 -2.72 -7.69 -13.47
C SER A 224 -4.09 -7.54 -12.82
N TYR A 225 -4.29 -6.44 -12.11
CA TYR A 225 -5.45 -6.18 -11.26
C TYR A 225 -6.13 -4.86 -11.66
N ASP A 226 -7.48 -4.85 -11.64
CA ASP A 226 -8.31 -3.71 -12.04
C ASP A 226 -8.44 -2.63 -10.93
N ALA A 227 -8.18 -2.98 -9.66
CA ALA A 227 -8.17 -2.07 -8.53
C ALA A 227 -7.48 -2.72 -7.31
N GLY A 228 -6.86 -1.92 -6.44
CA GLY A 228 -6.16 -2.40 -5.25
C GLY A 228 -6.54 -1.66 -3.97
N PHE A 229 -6.73 -2.40 -2.87
CA PHE A 229 -6.93 -1.80 -1.53
C PHE A 229 -5.97 -2.42 -0.51
N ALA A 230 -5.00 -1.65 -0.06
CA ALA A 230 -3.94 -2.11 0.83
C ALA A 230 -4.13 -1.61 2.27
N LEU A 231 -4.22 -2.54 3.22
CA LEU A 231 -4.41 -2.25 4.65
C LEU A 231 -3.07 -2.43 5.38
N ALA A 232 -2.69 -1.46 6.22
CA ALA A 232 -1.45 -1.48 7.01
C ALA A 232 -0.20 -1.86 6.17
N ALA A 233 -0.09 -1.31 4.96
CA ALA A 233 0.89 -1.76 3.96
C ALA A 233 2.23 -1.02 4.05
N LYS A 234 3.34 -1.76 3.96
CA LYS A 234 4.68 -1.19 3.79
C LYS A 234 4.87 -0.81 2.32
N THR A 235 5.12 0.46 2.05
CA THR A 235 5.34 0.99 0.69
C THR A 235 6.81 1.01 0.29
N ASP A 236 7.72 1.10 1.27
CA ASP A 236 9.17 1.10 1.12
C ASP A 236 9.82 0.20 2.17
N LEU A 237 10.42 -0.91 1.73
CA LEU A 237 11.05 -1.88 2.62
C LEU A 237 12.42 -1.42 3.13
N ALA A 238 13.13 -0.58 2.38
CA ALA A 238 14.39 0.01 2.84
C ALA A 238 14.11 1.04 3.95
N SER A 239 13.13 1.92 3.74
CA SER A 239 12.69 2.90 4.75
C SER A 239 12.18 2.20 6.02
N PHE A 240 11.33 1.19 5.85
CA PHE A 240 10.84 0.36 6.96
C PHE A 240 11.98 -0.26 7.80
N LEU A 241 12.98 -0.88 7.16
CA LEU A 241 14.09 -1.49 7.89
C LEU A 241 14.97 -0.44 8.57
N ALA A 242 15.22 0.69 7.93
CA ALA A 242 16.00 1.79 8.50
C ALA A 242 15.36 2.38 9.76
N GLN A 243 14.02 2.45 9.80
CA GLN A 243 13.24 2.91 10.96
C GLN A 243 13.03 1.82 12.02
N THR A 244 13.25 0.54 11.67
CA THR A 244 13.12 -0.57 12.61
C THR A 244 14.32 -0.62 13.58
N SER A 245 14.05 -0.87 14.86
CA SER A 245 15.10 -0.99 15.89
C SER A 245 16.17 -2.03 15.51
N PRO A 246 17.44 -1.86 15.91
CA PRO A 246 18.50 -2.78 15.53
C PRO A 246 18.22 -4.26 15.86
N GLU A 247 17.57 -4.52 16.99
CA GLU A 247 17.18 -5.87 17.40
C GLU A 247 16.13 -6.48 16.47
N LEU A 248 15.04 -5.75 16.23
CA LEU A 248 13.97 -6.22 15.33
C LEU A 248 14.44 -6.33 13.88
N ARG A 249 15.37 -5.47 13.46
CA ARG A 249 16.01 -5.54 12.14
C ARG A 249 16.83 -6.82 12.00
N ARG A 250 17.63 -7.18 13.00
CA ARG A 250 18.37 -8.47 13.02
C ARG A 250 17.42 -9.66 12.97
N ALA A 251 16.32 -9.63 13.72
CA ALA A 251 15.30 -10.69 13.70
C ALA A 251 14.60 -10.85 12.33
N ARG A 252 14.62 -9.79 11.50
CA ARG A 252 13.99 -9.74 10.17
C ARG A 252 14.99 -9.83 9.02
N ALA A 253 16.28 -9.98 9.30
CA ALA A 253 17.33 -9.96 8.29
C ALA A 253 17.22 -11.15 7.32
N ALA A 254 16.78 -12.32 7.80
CA ALA A 254 16.49 -13.45 6.94
C ALA A 254 15.31 -13.14 5.99
N GLU A 255 14.24 -12.56 6.52
CA GLU A 255 13.02 -12.26 5.78
C GLU A 255 13.26 -11.21 4.69
N TYR A 256 13.85 -10.05 5.01
CA TYR A 256 13.98 -8.93 4.06
C TYR A 256 15.41 -8.71 3.54
N GLY A 257 16.40 -8.93 4.39
CA GLY A 257 17.78 -8.54 4.16
C GLY A 257 18.30 -7.49 5.13
N ASP A 258 19.53 -7.08 4.87
CA ASP A 258 20.24 -6.03 5.57
C ASP A 258 20.14 -4.71 4.76
N PRO A 259 19.66 -3.59 5.34
CA PRO A 259 19.50 -2.35 4.60
C PRO A 259 20.80 -1.71 4.11
N GLU A 260 21.95 -2.04 4.71
CA GLU A 260 23.26 -1.53 4.28
C GLU A 260 23.83 -2.39 3.15
N LYS A 261 23.63 -3.71 3.21
CA LYS A 261 24.21 -4.68 2.25
C LYS A 261 23.31 -4.96 1.05
N ASP A 262 22.00 -4.95 1.27
CA ASP A 262 20.98 -5.36 0.30
C ASP A 262 20.16 -4.17 -0.23
N ALA A 263 20.69 -2.95 -0.15
CA ALA A 263 19.96 -1.72 -0.51
C ALA A 263 19.33 -1.77 -1.91
N GLU A 264 20.05 -2.30 -2.91
CA GLU A 264 19.53 -2.46 -4.26
C GLU A 264 18.37 -3.46 -4.33
N ARG A 265 18.51 -4.62 -3.69
CA ARG A 265 17.44 -5.62 -3.62
C ARG A 265 16.20 -5.04 -2.95
N LEU A 266 16.37 -4.39 -1.79
CA LEU A 266 15.28 -3.77 -1.04
C LEU A 266 14.54 -2.72 -1.89
N ARG A 267 15.25 -1.93 -2.69
CA ARG A 267 14.63 -1.05 -3.69
C ARG A 267 13.83 -1.85 -4.71
N ALA A 268 14.40 -2.89 -5.31
CA ALA A 268 13.72 -3.69 -6.33
C ALA A 268 12.41 -4.37 -5.83
N ILE A 269 12.35 -4.73 -4.54
CA ILE A 269 11.16 -5.35 -3.94
C ILE A 269 10.21 -4.35 -3.26
N SER A 270 10.54 -3.05 -3.24
CA SER A 270 9.69 -2.02 -2.65
C SER A 270 8.65 -1.50 -3.66
N PRO A 271 7.35 -1.47 -3.31
CA PRO A 271 6.31 -0.95 -4.21
C PRO A 271 6.56 0.49 -4.69
N VAL A 272 7.13 1.35 -3.83
CA VAL A 272 7.40 2.76 -4.18
C VAL A 272 8.32 2.91 -5.41
N THR A 273 9.16 1.90 -5.69
CA THR A 273 10.07 1.89 -6.83
C THR A 273 9.35 1.80 -8.18
N TRP A 274 8.11 1.32 -8.19
CA TRP A 274 7.36 0.96 -9.39
C TRP A 274 6.08 1.81 -9.57
N VAL A 275 5.99 2.96 -8.89
CA VAL A 275 4.81 3.84 -8.92
C VAL A 275 4.55 4.47 -10.30
N ASP A 276 5.57 4.53 -11.15
CA ASP A 276 5.48 4.99 -12.53
C ASP A 276 4.73 4.01 -13.45
N ARG A 277 4.60 2.76 -13.04
CA ARG A 277 3.90 1.70 -13.79
C ARG A 277 2.41 1.60 -13.49
N VAL A 278 1.91 2.23 -12.44
CA VAL A 278 0.52 2.04 -12.00
C VAL A 278 -0.46 2.50 -13.07
N GLU A 279 -1.44 1.65 -13.36
CA GLU A 279 -2.48 1.86 -14.38
C GLU A 279 -3.91 1.82 -13.82
N ALA A 280 -4.07 1.49 -12.54
CA ALA A 280 -5.37 1.22 -11.93
C ALA A 280 -5.52 1.87 -10.54
N PRO A 281 -6.76 2.13 -10.06
CA PRO A 281 -6.99 2.81 -8.78
C PRO A 281 -6.42 2.05 -7.57
N ILE A 282 -5.80 2.79 -6.65
CA ILE A 282 -5.20 2.25 -5.42
C ILE A 282 -5.70 3.02 -4.18
N ALA A 283 -6.26 2.32 -3.21
CA ALA A 283 -6.57 2.87 -1.89
C ALA A 283 -5.68 2.26 -0.79
N LEU A 284 -5.24 3.09 0.16
CA LEU A 284 -4.54 2.68 1.37
C LEU A 284 -5.36 3.10 2.59
N MET A 285 -5.39 2.26 3.62
CA MET A 285 -5.86 2.64 4.95
C MET A 285 -4.83 2.22 5.99
N LEU A 286 -4.51 3.14 6.90
CA LEU A 286 -3.49 2.95 7.91
C LEU A 286 -3.94 3.51 9.26
N GLY A 287 -3.72 2.76 10.33
CA GLY A 287 -3.95 3.22 11.69
C GLY A 287 -2.84 4.17 12.14
N ALA A 288 -3.21 5.32 12.71
CA ALA A 288 -2.21 6.27 13.21
C ALA A 288 -1.41 5.70 14.39
N ARG A 289 -1.94 4.72 15.12
CA ARG A 289 -1.26 4.05 16.25
C ARG A 289 -0.46 2.82 15.82
N ASP A 290 -0.31 2.56 14.52
CA ASP A 290 0.49 1.46 14.00
C ASP A 290 1.99 1.70 14.27
N PRO A 291 2.67 0.87 15.09
CA PRO A 291 4.10 1.03 15.35
C PRO A 291 4.99 0.37 14.28
N LYS A 292 4.39 -0.32 13.29
CA LYS A 292 5.11 -1.16 12.31
C LYS A 292 5.18 -0.56 10.91
N VAL A 293 4.35 0.43 10.60
CA VAL A 293 4.19 1.00 9.25
C VAL A 293 4.24 2.51 9.33
N SER A 294 5.07 3.13 8.48
CA SER A 294 5.27 4.58 8.46
C SER A 294 4.11 5.29 7.77
N LEU A 295 3.48 6.24 8.47
CA LEU A 295 2.47 7.14 7.89
C LEU A 295 3.08 7.99 6.76
N SER A 296 4.34 8.42 6.94
CA SER A 296 5.05 9.24 5.97
C SER A 296 5.37 8.48 4.68
N ASP A 297 5.75 7.20 4.79
CA ASP A 297 6.03 6.38 3.60
C ASP A 297 4.73 6.12 2.80
N ALA A 298 3.60 5.99 3.49
CA ALA A 298 2.28 5.88 2.85
C ALA A 298 1.87 7.18 2.14
N ASP A 299 2.08 8.33 2.78
CA ASP A 299 1.83 9.66 2.19
C ASP A 299 2.68 9.89 0.93
N VAL A 300 3.99 9.62 1.01
CA VAL A 300 4.91 9.74 -0.13
C VAL A 300 4.45 8.85 -1.30
N PHE A 301 4.07 7.61 -1.01
CA PHE A 301 3.56 6.69 -2.04
C PHE A 301 2.32 7.25 -2.74
N VAL A 302 1.30 7.66 -1.99
CA VAL A 302 0.05 8.19 -2.58
C VAL A 302 0.26 9.52 -3.28
N ARG A 303 1.08 10.43 -2.75
CA ARG A 303 1.42 11.69 -3.44
C ARG A 303 2.19 11.42 -4.73
N SER A 304 3.08 10.45 -4.74
CA SER A 304 3.84 10.07 -5.94
C SER A 304 2.94 9.55 -7.06
N LEU A 305 1.89 8.79 -6.71
CA LEU A 305 0.86 8.35 -7.64
C LEU A 305 -0.01 9.51 -8.14
N ARG A 306 -0.51 10.35 -7.23
CA ARG A 306 -1.33 11.53 -7.57
C ARG A 306 -0.60 12.52 -8.47
N ALA A 307 0.69 12.75 -8.23
CA ALA A 307 1.53 13.61 -9.06
C ALA A 307 1.65 13.11 -10.52
N ARG A 308 1.35 11.83 -10.75
CA ARG A 308 1.31 11.18 -12.08
C ARG A 308 -0.11 11.08 -12.65
N GLY A 309 -1.09 11.70 -12.00
CA GLY A 309 -2.50 11.63 -12.41
C GLY A 309 -3.18 10.29 -12.08
N GLN A 310 -2.57 9.43 -11.28
CA GLN A 310 -3.17 8.16 -10.87
C GLN A 310 -4.21 8.36 -9.77
N ASP A 311 -5.29 7.58 -9.83
CA ASP A 311 -6.34 7.58 -8.81
C ASP A 311 -5.85 6.83 -7.57
N ALA A 312 -5.30 7.60 -6.63
CA ALA A 312 -4.78 7.09 -5.37
C ALA A 312 -5.35 7.81 -4.16
N SER A 313 -5.67 7.06 -3.10
CA SER A 313 -6.15 7.61 -1.84
C SER A 313 -5.48 6.97 -0.62
N LEU A 314 -5.25 7.78 0.41
CA LEU A 314 -4.84 7.32 1.74
C LEU A 314 -5.86 7.82 2.76
N MET A 315 -6.28 6.93 3.65
CA MET A 315 -7.03 7.27 4.86
C MET A 315 -6.21 6.90 6.09
N ILE A 316 -6.02 7.85 7.01
CA ILE A 316 -5.38 7.61 8.29
C ILE A 316 -6.44 7.61 9.39
N VAL A 317 -6.57 6.48 10.10
CA VAL A 317 -7.55 6.31 11.17
C VAL A 317 -6.89 6.56 12.53
N PRO A 318 -7.22 7.65 13.26
CA PRO A 318 -6.50 8.08 14.46
C PRO A 318 -6.36 7.02 15.56
N GLU A 319 -7.41 6.20 15.73
CA GLU A 319 -7.53 5.23 16.82
C GLU A 319 -7.09 3.81 16.46
N HIS A 320 -7.00 3.47 15.17
CA HIS A 320 -6.58 2.13 14.75
C HIS A 320 -5.08 1.90 15.02
N ALA A 321 -4.76 0.70 15.45
CA ALA A 321 -3.39 0.18 15.57
C ALA A 321 -3.02 -0.66 14.33
N HIS A 322 -2.00 -1.51 14.43
CA HIS A 322 -1.60 -2.40 13.33
C HIS A 322 -2.60 -3.51 13.01
N LEU A 323 -3.43 -3.91 13.99
CA LEU A 323 -4.50 -4.87 13.83
C LEU A 323 -5.79 -4.23 14.35
N THR A 324 -6.89 -4.54 13.67
CA THR A 324 -8.25 -4.17 14.04
C THR A 324 -9.02 -5.44 14.34
N GLU A 325 -9.43 -5.55 15.60
CA GLU A 325 -10.05 -6.79 16.11
C GLU A 325 -11.43 -6.52 16.68
N ARG A 326 -11.74 -5.27 17.03
CA ARG A 326 -13.06 -4.91 17.53
C ARG A 326 -14.08 -4.96 16.38
N PRO A 327 -15.28 -5.52 16.57
CA PRO A 327 -16.28 -5.63 15.51
C PRO A 327 -16.57 -4.32 14.77
N GLU A 328 -16.56 -3.20 15.48
CA GLU A 328 -16.81 -1.86 14.92
C GLU A 328 -15.68 -1.40 14.00
N GLU A 329 -14.42 -1.71 14.35
CA GLU A 329 -13.25 -1.42 13.50
C GLU A 329 -13.27 -2.33 12.26
N VAL A 330 -13.55 -3.62 12.46
CA VAL A 330 -13.68 -4.60 11.37
C VAL A 330 -14.78 -4.18 10.40
N ALA A 331 -15.97 -3.82 10.88
CA ALA A 331 -17.07 -3.37 10.06
C ALA A 331 -16.75 -2.03 9.36
N PHE A 332 -16.11 -1.09 10.05
CA PHE A 332 -15.67 0.18 9.46
C PHE A 332 -14.74 -0.03 8.26
N GLU A 333 -13.74 -0.89 8.39
CA GLU A 333 -12.76 -1.14 7.33
C GLU A 333 -13.36 -1.90 6.16
N HIS A 334 -14.16 -2.93 6.45
CA HIS A 334 -14.76 -3.75 5.39
C HIS A 334 -15.88 -3.00 4.65
N ALA A 335 -16.53 -2.04 5.29
CA ALA A 335 -17.44 -1.12 4.60
C ALA A 335 -16.69 -0.28 3.55
N HIS A 336 -15.53 0.27 3.90
CA HIS A 336 -14.68 1.00 2.95
C HIS A 336 -14.15 0.11 1.81
N LEU A 337 -13.74 -1.13 2.11
CA LEU A 337 -13.32 -2.10 1.10
C LEU A 337 -14.44 -2.34 0.08
N LEU A 338 -15.65 -2.62 0.58
CA LEU A 338 -16.81 -2.86 -0.28
C LEU A 338 -17.19 -1.62 -1.08
N GLN A 339 -17.27 -0.44 -0.46
CA GLN A 339 -17.56 0.81 -1.16
C GLN A 339 -16.54 1.10 -2.27
N PHE A 340 -15.24 0.88 -2.00
CA PHE A 340 -14.20 1.07 -2.99
C PHE A 340 -14.37 0.12 -4.18
N PHE A 341 -14.41 -1.20 -3.95
CA PHE A 341 -14.46 -2.16 -5.05
C PHE A 341 -15.77 -2.09 -5.83
N THR A 342 -16.90 -1.88 -5.15
CA THR A 342 -18.21 -1.73 -5.83
C THR A 342 -18.24 -0.49 -6.72
N ALA A 343 -17.73 0.65 -6.24
CA ALA A 343 -17.60 1.85 -7.04
C ALA A 343 -16.65 1.67 -8.23
N ARG A 344 -15.48 1.06 -8.04
CA ARG A 344 -14.48 0.87 -9.11
C ARG A 344 -14.90 -0.15 -10.17
N PHE A 345 -15.68 -1.16 -9.79
CA PHE A 345 -16.16 -2.17 -10.73
C PHE A 345 -17.54 -1.87 -11.29
N GLY A 346 -18.19 -0.77 -10.86
CA GLY A 346 -19.52 -0.39 -11.32
C GLY A 346 -20.59 -1.42 -10.96
N VAL A 347 -20.44 -2.09 -9.82
CA VAL A 347 -21.40 -3.10 -9.34
C VAL A 347 -22.22 -2.54 -8.17
N PRO A 348 -23.51 -2.90 -8.02
CA PRO A 348 -24.33 -2.42 -6.92
C PRO A 348 -23.78 -2.85 -5.55
N LEU A 349 -23.69 -1.89 -4.62
CA LEU A 349 -23.32 -2.16 -3.24
C LEU A 349 -24.55 -2.68 -2.47
N ARG A 350 -24.62 -4.01 -2.32
CA ARG A 350 -25.67 -4.68 -1.54
C ARG A 350 -25.12 -5.91 -0.85
N VAL A 351 -25.26 -6.00 0.46
CA VAL A 351 -24.89 -7.18 1.25
C VAL A 351 -26.15 -7.99 1.55
N GLU A 352 -26.24 -9.22 1.04
CA GLU A 352 -27.36 -10.12 1.32
C GLU A 352 -27.36 -10.57 2.78
N THR A 353 -28.47 -10.39 3.48
CA THR A 353 -28.64 -10.80 4.90
C THR A 353 -29.53 -12.02 5.07
N ARG A 354 -30.08 -12.55 3.97
CA ARG A 354 -30.81 -13.82 3.98
C ARG A 354 -29.83 -15.01 4.02
N PRO A 355 -30.23 -16.13 4.67
CA PRO A 355 -29.41 -17.33 4.78
C PRO A 355 -28.89 -17.84 3.43
#